data_AF-A0A1Y1LTM7-F1
#
_entry.id   AF-A0A1Y1LTM7-F1
#
_cell.length_a   1.000
_cell.length_b   1.000
_cell.length_c   1.000
_cell.angle_alpha   90.00
_cell.angle_beta   90.00
_cell.angle_gamma   90.00
#
_symmetry.space_group_name_H-M   'P 1'
#
loop_
_entity.id
_entity.type
_entity.pdbx_description
1 polymer ?
#
loop_
_entity_poly.entity_id
_entity_poly.type
_entity_poly.pdbx_seq_one_letter_code
_entity_poly.pdbx_strand_id
1 'polypeptide(L)'
;MAMNVVSSIEEDDKPNCMVQCEEHLSDVNHEAGSGTNDEDEHGSEMSFYESDLETEPHCEQKDTLFLSGRRIVEIGHFLASLRALRHDGFGCSFFDMDIQSEKIEGLESIFTFKCKVCGKIDSVRSCGGSATFHSTNQAGIIGSLSIGIGYSQLAELLAAMDIPQMSNVTYLKNHNAIYPSVHALNQQLMTVAAKEEAELADEMKDGIPVIGVIADGAWAKRSYRKNYSALSGVASIIGAKTKKILHMGVKNKYCFLCARGRKEEDHDCFRNWSKTSTAMESAIVGEGFKNSITRHNLIYGKLIGDGDSSVYKHLVEIAPYGPSFYIKKIECRNHLLRNFINKLSDLSKDTKYSKPHREYVSNPSMLGRFRNAVIRAIAYRKSENNALDDKIDNLKKDILNSPYHIFGRHVHCKDYFCKGSDENKDDLVDIYTQNGILGGINTIIQRLADHASSLL
;
A
#
# COMPACT_ATOMS: atom_id res chain seq x y z
N MET A 1 8.67 -15.43 24.20
CA MET A 1 7.28 -15.86 23.93
C MET A 1 6.56 -14.66 23.33
N ALA A 2 6.82 -14.40 22.04
CA ALA A 2 6.19 -13.31 21.30
C ALA A 2 4.98 -13.87 20.57
N MET A 3 3.84 -13.20 20.71
CA MET A 3 2.56 -13.63 20.18
C MET A 3 2.59 -13.68 18.65
N ASN A 4 2.30 -14.87 18.12
CA ASN A 4 1.75 -15.07 16.79
C ASN A 4 0.45 -14.27 16.67
N VAL A 5 0.46 -13.22 15.87
CA VAL A 5 -0.76 -12.70 15.23
C VAL A 5 -0.54 -12.84 13.73
N VAL A 6 -0.65 -14.08 13.28
CA VAL A 6 -0.87 -14.42 11.88
C VAL A 6 -2.38 -14.32 11.70
N SER A 7 -2.88 -13.22 11.15
CA SER A 7 -4.25 -13.20 10.64
C SER A 7 -4.26 -13.90 9.30
N SER A 8 -4.61 -15.18 9.33
CA SER A 8 -5.10 -15.97 8.21
C SER A 8 -6.29 -15.26 7.56
N ILE A 9 -6.13 -14.82 6.31
CA ILE A 9 -7.26 -14.49 5.45
C ILE A 9 -7.63 -15.80 4.75
N GLU A 10 -8.49 -16.57 5.39
CA GLU A 10 -9.24 -17.63 4.73
C GLU A 10 -10.38 -16.98 3.93
N GLU A 11 -10.42 -17.30 2.63
CA GLU A 11 -11.57 -17.02 1.78
C GLU A 11 -12.73 -17.90 2.25
N ASP A 12 -13.80 -17.31 2.77
CA ASP A 12 -15.09 -18.00 2.87
C ASP A 12 -16.28 -17.07 2.61
N ASP A 13 -17.16 -17.58 1.76
CA ASP A 13 -18.46 -17.08 1.35
C ASP A 13 -19.35 -16.66 2.53
N LYS A 14 -20.05 -15.51 2.41
CA LYS A 14 -21.50 -15.34 2.68
C LYS A 14 -22.02 -13.89 2.48
N PRO A 15 -23.36 -13.67 2.41
CA PRO A 15 -23.99 -12.78 1.44
C PRO A 15 -24.39 -11.40 1.96
N ASN A 16 -24.53 -10.48 1.00
CA ASN A 16 -25.53 -9.42 0.85
C ASN A 16 -26.23 -8.91 2.13
N CYS A 17 -25.84 -7.72 2.60
CA CYS A 17 -26.71 -6.84 3.37
C CYS A 17 -26.58 -5.42 2.82
N MET A 18 -27.57 -5.01 2.01
CA MET A 18 -27.80 -3.62 1.65
C MET A 18 -28.31 -2.88 2.90
N VAL A 19 -27.57 -1.88 3.36
CA VAL A 19 -28.14 -0.78 4.15
C VAL A 19 -27.99 0.47 3.31
N GLN A 20 -29.13 1.01 2.92
CA GLN A 20 -29.27 2.27 2.19
C GLN A 20 -28.95 3.43 3.13
N CYS A 21 -27.99 4.27 2.75
CA CYS A 21 -27.88 5.64 3.26
C CYS A 21 -27.98 6.57 2.06
N GLU A 22 -29.10 7.27 1.97
CA GLU A 22 -29.34 8.37 1.04
C GLU A 22 -28.56 9.59 1.53
N GLU A 23 -27.68 10.16 0.69
CA GLU A 23 -27.15 11.51 0.90
C GLU A 23 -27.53 12.38 -0.31
N HIS A 24 -28.22 13.47 0.00
CA HIS A 24 -28.65 14.53 -0.89
C HIS A 24 -27.45 15.25 -1.54
N LEU A 25 -27.45 15.24 -2.88
CA LEU A 25 -26.70 16.18 -3.72
C LEU A 25 -27.54 17.45 -3.92
N SER A 26 -26.95 18.62 -3.65
CA SER A 26 -27.40 19.87 -4.23
C SER A 26 -26.20 20.57 -4.90
N ASP A 27 -26.33 20.70 -6.22
CA ASP A 27 -25.42 21.38 -7.15
C ASP A 27 -25.26 22.87 -6.84
N VAL A 28 -24.05 23.39 -7.03
CA VAL A 28 -23.85 24.77 -7.53
C VAL A 28 -22.75 24.75 -8.57
N ASN A 29 -23.15 24.90 -9.83
CA ASN A 29 -22.30 25.21 -10.97
C ASN A 29 -21.85 26.68 -10.91
N HIS A 30 -20.61 26.97 -11.31
CA HIS A 30 -20.32 28.20 -12.04
C HIS A 30 -19.18 27.99 -13.04
N GLU A 31 -19.52 28.16 -14.31
CA GLU A 31 -18.62 28.33 -15.45
C GLU A 31 -18.02 29.75 -15.46
N ALA A 32 -16.74 29.85 -15.84
CA ALA A 32 -16.10 30.92 -16.61
C ALA A 32 -14.60 30.54 -16.68
N GLY A 33 -13.85 30.65 -17.77
CA GLY A 33 -13.92 31.53 -18.93
C GLY A 33 -12.47 31.88 -19.24
N SER A 34 -12.01 31.61 -20.45
CA SER A 34 -10.66 31.88 -20.95
C SER A 34 -10.35 33.37 -21.02
N GLY A 35 -9.12 33.78 -20.65
CA GLY A 35 -8.61 35.12 -20.93
C GLY A 35 -7.12 35.23 -20.58
N THR A 36 -6.31 35.54 -21.58
CA THR A 36 -4.89 35.90 -21.51
C THR A 36 -4.70 37.33 -20.99
N ASN A 37 -3.58 37.62 -20.33
CA ASN A 37 -2.62 38.70 -20.65
C ASN A 37 -1.67 39.00 -19.49
N ASP A 38 -0.50 39.47 -19.90
CA ASP A 38 0.74 39.72 -19.18
C ASP A 38 0.73 40.91 -18.19
N GLU A 39 1.86 41.00 -17.46
CA GLU A 39 2.50 42.21 -16.89
C GLU A 39 1.86 42.87 -15.65
N ASP A 40 2.51 42.72 -14.47
CA ASP A 40 3.44 43.73 -13.93
C ASP A 40 3.75 43.51 -12.42
N GLU A 41 5.04 43.50 -12.11
CA GLU A 41 5.59 43.62 -10.76
C GLU A 41 5.39 45.05 -10.24
N HIS A 42 4.76 45.23 -9.08
CA HIS A 42 5.03 46.38 -8.21
C HIS A 42 4.82 46.00 -6.74
N GLY A 43 5.87 46.19 -5.94
CA GLY A 43 5.85 46.01 -4.49
C GLY A 43 5.10 47.13 -3.78
N SER A 44 4.50 46.80 -2.64
CA SER A 44 4.22 47.77 -1.59
C SER A 44 4.22 47.08 -0.23
N GLU A 45 5.00 47.66 0.68
CA GLU A 45 5.04 47.37 2.11
C GLU A 45 3.67 47.66 2.73
N MET A 46 3.18 46.75 3.57
CA MET A 46 1.90 46.90 4.27
C MET A 46 2.18 47.00 5.77
N SER A 47 2.12 48.24 6.27
CA SER A 47 2.16 48.60 7.68
C SER A 47 0.89 48.11 8.39
N PHE A 48 1.07 47.37 9.48
CA PHE A 48 -0.03 46.96 10.36
C PHE A 48 -0.34 48.08 11.36
N TYR A 49 -1.62 48.45 11.42
CA TYR A 49 -2.20 49.36 12.40
C TYR A 49 -2.10 48.79 13.81
N GLU A 50 -1.58 49.60 14.73
CA GLU A 50 -1.55 49.39 16.18
C GLU A 50 -2.92 49.80 16.75
N SER A 51 -3.60 48.90 17.45
CA SER A 51 -4.83 49.18 18.17
C SER A 51 -4.59 49.02 19.66
N ASP A 52 -4.71 50.12 20.39
CA ASP A 52 -4.59 50.24 21.84
C ASP A 52 -5.60 49.31 22.55
N LEU A 53 -5.08 48.38 23.35
CA LEU A 53 -5.83 47.61 24.34
C LEU A 53 -5.29 47.96 25.72
N GLU A 54 -6.13 48.66 26.49
CA GLU A 54 -5.88 49.11 27.86
C GLU A 54 -5.51 47.92 28.78
N THR A 55 -4.45 48.11 29.56
CA THR A 55 -3.87 47.15 30.49
C THR A 55 -4.64 47.11 31.82
N GLU A 56 -5.35 46.01 32.07
CA GLU A 56 -5.86 45.65 33.40
C GLU A 56 -4.71 45.17 34.33
N PRO A 57 -4.77 45.43 35.65
CA PRO A 57 -3.63 45.28 36.53
C PRO A 57 -3.28 43.82 36.84
N HIS A 58 -1.97 43.55 36.82
CA HIS A 58 -1.30 42.30 37.17
C HIS A 58 -1.79 41.74 38.52
N CYS A 59 -2.54 40.64 38.49
CA CYS A 59 -2.66 39.73 39.62
C CYS A 59 -1.47 38.76 39.55
N GLU A 60 -0.57 38.81 40.53
CA GLU A 60 0.48 37.81 40.73
C GLU A 60 -0.17 36.43 40.99
N GLN A 61 -0.41 35.68 39.92
CA GLN A 61 -0.74 34.27 40.02
C GLN A 61 0.54 33.53 40.41
N LYS A 62 0.54 32.92 41.60
CA LYS A 62 1.51 31.87 41.94
C LYS A 62 1.47 30.83 40.81
N ASP A 63 2.60 30.59 40.15
CA ASP A 63 2.80 29.49 39.21
C ASP A 63 2.55 28.15 39.91
N THR A 64 1.28 27.76 40.05
CA THR A 64 0.91 26.39 40.37
C THR A 64 1.23 25.55 39.16
N LEU A 65 2.26 24.70 39.26
CA LEU A 65 2.61 23.73 38.22
C LEU A 65 1.37 22.91 37.85
N PHE A 66 0.76 23.23 36.71
CA PHE A 66 -0.43 22.55 36.23
C PHE A 66 -0.02 21.29 35.46
N LEU A 67 0.11 20.18 36.18
CA LEU A 67 0.33 18.86 35.56
C LEU A 67 -0.99 18.37 34.97
N SER A 68 -1.24 18.71 33.70
CA SER A 68 -2.39 18.24 32.94
C SER A 68 -2.04 17.21 31.87
N GLY A 69 -3.09 16.51 31.44
CA GLY A 69 -3.03 15.47 30.44
C GLY A 69 -2.54 14.12 30.95
N ARG A 70 -2.25 13.23 29.99
CA ARG A 70 -1.86 11.85 30.23
C ARG A 70 -0.36 11.68 29.99
N ARG A 71 0.26 10.74 30.70
CA ARG A 71 1.66 10.35 30.52
C ARG A 71 1.77 8.85 30.38
N ILE A 72 2.74 8.42 29.59
CA ILE A 72 3.11 7.01 29.50
C ILE A 72 4.06 6.71 30.65
N VAL A 73 3.71 5.70 31.44
CA VAL A 73 4.50 5.25 32.60
C VAL A 73 4.77 3.76 32.51
N GLU A 74 5.99 3.37 32.82
CA GLU A 74 6.32 1.97 33.10
C GLU A 74 6.02 1.71 34.57
N ILE A 75 4.84 1.13 34.87
CA ILE A 75 4.28 1.04 36.23
C ILE A 75 5.29 0.49 37.25
N GLY A 76 5.99 -0.59 36.92
CA GLY A 76 6.97 -1.21 37.81
C GLY A 76 8.15 -0.29 38.14
N HIS A 77 8.76 0.31 37.12
CA HIS A 77 9.85 1.29 37.29
C HIS A 77 9.38 2.52 38.06
N PHE A 78 8.26 3.12 37.65
CA PHE A 78 7.77 4.36 38.21
C PHE A 78 7.46 4.21 39.71
N LEU A 79 6.74 3.16 40.12
CA LEU A 79 6.46 2.90 41.52
C LEU A 79 7.72 2.58 42.34
N ALA A 80 8.69 1.88 41.77
CA ALA A 80 9.97 1.61 42.44
C ALA A 80 10.77 2.91 42.64
N SER A 81 10.84 3.77 41.63
CA SER A 81 11.52 5.06 41.68
C SER A 81 10.86 6.00 42.70
N LEU A 82 9.53 6.03 42.77
CA LEU A 82 8.81 6.80 43.80
C LEU A 82 9.11 6.28 45.22
N ARG A 83 9.20 4.96 45.42
CA ARG A 83 9.57 4.38 46.72
C ARG A 83 11.03 4.66 47.11
N ALA A 84 11.90 4.91 46.13
CA ALA A 84 13.30 5.23 46.36
C ALA A 84 13.53 6.69 46.79
N LEU A 85 12.51 7.56 46.72
CA LEU A 85 12.54 8.97 47.15
C LEU A 85 12.66 9.17 48.68
N ARG A 86 13.15 8.18 49.43
CA ARG A 86 13.27 8.26 50.90
C ARG A 86 14.54 8.98 51.28
N HIS A 87 14.45 9.86 52.27
CA HIS A 87 15.60 10.59 52.81
C HIS A 87 15.86 10.21 54.25
N ASP A 88 17.11 9.89 54.56
CA ASP A 88 17.51 9.60 55.93
C ASP A 88 17.58 10.87 56.79
N GLY A 89 17.32 10.72 58.10
CA GLY A 89 17.58 11.72 59.13
C GLY A 89 16.39 12.58 59.58
N PHE A 90 15.33 12.70 58.77
CA PHE A 90 14.19 13.59 59.07
C PHE A 90 12.81 12.92 59.05
N GLY A 91 12.75 11.59 58.84
CA GLY A 91 11.48 10.87 58.77
C GLY A 91 10.64 11.18 57.52
N CYS A 92 11.27 11.69 56.46
CA CYS A 92 10.59 12.07 55.21
C CYS A 92 9.84 10.88 54.58
N SER A 93 8.64 11.15 54.06
CA SER A 93 7.81 10.22 53.31
C SER A 93 7.50 10.75 51.90
N PHE A 94 6.95 9.90 51.04
CA PHE A 94 6.48 10.34 49.72
C PHE A 94 5.37 11.40 49.81
N PHE A 95 4.55 11.39 50.87
CA PHE A 95 3.51 12.40 51.08
C PHE A 95 4.09 13.80 51.33
N ASP A 96 5.37 13.89 51.70
CA ASP A 96 6.09 15.15 51.90
C ASP A 96 6.72 15.69 50.61
N MET A 97 6.55 15.00 49.47
CA MET A 97 7.13 15.37 48.19
C MET A 97 6.15 16.19 47.36
N ASP A 98 6.52 17.42 47.01
CA ASP A 98 5.81 18.24 46.04
C ASP A 98 6.51 18.19 44.68
N ILE A 99 5.73 18.03 43.62
CA ILE A 99 6.25 18.15 42.25
C ILE A 99 6.51 19.64 41.97
N GLN A 100 7.77 19.97 41.65
CA GLN A 100 8.21 21.31 41.32
C GLN A 100 8.18 21.57 39.82
N SER A 101 8.51 20.54 39.02
CA SER A 101 8.53 20.66 37.57
C SER A 101 8.41 19.31 36.88
N GLU A 102 8.04 19.36 35.61
CA GLU A 102 8.11 18.25 34.69
C GLU A 102 8.97 18.65 33.49
N LYS A 103 9.94 17.80 33.13
CA LYS A 103 10.64 17.89 31.85
C LYS A 103 10.15 16.77 30.94
N ILE A 104 9.57 17.15 29.80
CA ILE A 104 9.08 16.22 28.79
C ILE A 104 10.21 15.89 27.80
N GLU A 105 10.54 14.62 27.67
CA GLU A 105 11.53 14.07 26.74
C GLU A 105 10.85 13.12 25.76
N GLY A 106 9.99 13.69 24.90
CA GLY A 106 9.17 12.93 23.97
C GLY A 106 7.99 12.27 24.66
N LEU A 107 7.94 10.94 24.62
CA LEU A 107 6.93 10.12 25.31
C LEU A 107 7.28 9.87 26.78
N GLU A 108 8.44 10.31 27.23
CA GLU A 108 8.93 10.14 28.60
C GLU A 108 8.87 11.47 29.35
N SER A 109 8.63 11.39 30.66
CA SER A 109 8.61 12.55 31.55
C SER A 109 9.58 12.36 32.70
N ILE A 110 10.24 13.45 33.08
CA ILE A 110 11.08 13.51 34.28
C ILE A 110 10.42 14.49 35.25
N PHE A 111 9.89 13.95 36.34
CA PHE A 111 9.25 14.71 37.40
C PHE A 111 10.28 15.08 38.46
N THR A 112 10.40 16.36 38.77
CA THR A 112 11.28 16.86 39.82
C THR A 112 10.47 17.09 41.08
N PHE A 113 10.84 16.42 42.17
CA PHE A 113 10.20 16.50 43.47
C PHE A 113 11.07 17.29 44.44
N LYS A 114 10.44 18.08 45.31
CA LYS A 114 11.09 18.71 46.46
C LYS A 114 10.41 18.26 47.74
N CYS A 115 11.22 17.77 48.69
CA CYS A 115 10.72 17.39 50.01
C CYS A 115 10.42 18.64 50.84
N LYS A 116 9.21 18.74 51.39
CA LYS A 116 8.79 19.83 52.29
C LYS A 116 9.54 19.84 53.62
N VAL A 117 9.98 18.67 54.10
CA VAL A 117 10.59 18.51 55.43
C VAL A 117 12.08 18.84 55.39
N CYS A 118 12.85 18.20 54.51
CA CYS A 118 14.31 18.34 54.47
C CYS A 118 14.81 19.25 53.33
N GLY A 119 13.93 19.68 52.42
CA GLY A 119 14.28 20.55 51.28
C GLY A 119 15.04 19.89 50.13
N LYS A 120 15.37 18.59 50.22
CA LYS A 120 16.06 17.84 49.16
C LYS A 120 15.22 17.80 47.87
N ILE A 121 15.92 17.78 46.74
CA ILE A 121 15.35 17.73 45.40
C ILE A 121 15.80 16.44 44.72
N ASP A 122 14.85 15.69 44.19
CA ASP A 122 15.08 14.44 43.46
C ASP A 122 14.25 14.40 42.18
N SER A 123 14.62 13.50 41.26
CA SER A 123 13.89 13.32 40.02
C SER A 123 13.51 11.87 39.78
N VAL A 124 12.28 11.67 39.31
CA VAL A 124 11.75 10.36 38.91
C VAL A 124 11.36 10.40 37.44
N ARG A 125 11.81 9.40 36.68
CA ARG A 125 11.39 9.24 35.28
C ARG A 125 10.12 8.40 35.21
N SER A 126 9.23 8.74 34.28
CA SER A 126 8.02 7.97 33.99
C SER A 126 8.34 6.58 33.46
N CYS A 127 9.46 6.45 32.74
CA CYS A 127 9.97 5.22 32.14
C CYS A 127 11.49 5.13 32.32
N GLY A 128 12.03 3.91 32.30
CA GLY A 128 13.47 3.69 32.48
C GLY A 128 13.80 2.43 33.28
N GLY A 129 12.86 1.50 33.41
CA GLY A 129 13.15 0.20 34.00
C GLY A 129 14.07 -0.61 33.11
N SER A 130 14.42 -1.82 33.56
CA SER A 130 15.07 -2.81 32.70
C SER A 130 14.06 -3.37 31.70
N ALA A 131 13.44 -2.51 30.89
CA ALA A 131 12.57 -2.93 29.82
C ALA A 131 13.34 -3.87 28.89
N THR A 132 12.71 -4.98 28.51
CA THR A 132 13.27 -5.93 27.54
C THR A 132 13.37 -5.35 26.12
N PHE A 133 12.76 -4.18 25.89
CA PHE A 133 12.69 -3.49 24.62
C PHE A 133 13.19 -2.05 24.77
N HIS A 134 13.54 -1.44 23.64
CA HIS A 134 14.08 -0.08 23.47
C HIS A 134 13.35 1.01 24.29
N SER A 135 13.92 2.23 24.35
CA SER A 135 13.30 3.35 25.09
C SER A 135 11.84 3.59 24.68
N THR A 136 11.04 4.21 25.53
CA THR A 136 9.60 4.45 25.27
C THR A 136 9.40 5.21 23.96
N ASN A 137 10.29 6.18 23.70
CA ASN A 137 10.34 6.92 22.45
C ASN A 137 10.56 5.99 21.25
N GLN A 138 11.56 5.12 21.30
CA GLN A 138 11.85 4.16 20.23
C GLN A 138 10.70 3.15 20.05
N ALA A 139 10.10 2.67 21.14
CA ALA A 139 8.96 1.76 21.09
C ALA A 139 7.75 2.42 20.42
N GLY A 140 7.45 3.68 20.75
CA GLY A 140 6.39 4.46 20.09
C GLY A 140 6.61 4.60 18.58
N ILE A 141 7.85 4.86 18.16
CA ILE A 141 8.21 4.96 16.73
C ILE A 141 8.13 3.59 16.05
N ILE A 142 8.60 2.51 16.67
CA ILE A 142 8.49 1.16 16.11
C ILE A 142 7.01 0.80 15.94
N GLY A 143 6.18 1.08 16.95
CA GLY A 143 4.73 0.88 16.88
C GLY A 143 4.10 1.65 15.73
N SER A 144 4.46 2.93 15.57
CA SER A 144 3.92 3.77 14.50
C SER A 144 4.33 3.28 13.10
N LEU A 145 5.60 2.90 12.92
CA LEU A 145 6.10 2.35 11.66
C LEU A 145 5.43 1.01 11.31
N SER A 146 5.14 0.18 12.30
CA SER A 146 4.52 -1.14 12.10
C SER A 146 3.10 -1.07 11.57
N ILE A 147 2.38 0.03 11.85
CA ILE A 147 1.04 0.30 11.32
C ILE A 147 1.04 1.25 10.12
N GLY A 148 2.23 1.59 9.60
CA GLY A 148 2.40 2.40 8.39
C GLY A 148 2.13 3.89 8.58
N ILE A 149 2.24 4.43 9.79
CA ILE A 149 2.06 5.87 10.06
C ILE A 149 3.39 6.57 10.37
N GLY A 150 3.49 7.83 9.94
CA GLY A 150 4.65 8.69 10.16
C GLY A 150 4.52 9.62 11.37
N TYR A 151 5.51 10.53 11.51
CA TYR A 151 5.56 11.52 12.59
C TYR A 151 4.25 12.28 12.79
N SER A 152 3.68 12.86 11.72
CA SER A 152 2.50 13.74 11.83
C SER A 152 1.26 12.99 12.34
N GLN A 153 1.06 11.76 11.88
CA GLN A 153 -0.06 10.93 12.30
C GLN A 153 0.13 10.41 13.74
N LEU A 154 1.37 10.09 14.13
CA LEU A 154 1.68 9.75 15.52
C LEU A 154 1.43 10.95 16.45
N ALA A 155 1.84 12.15 16.03
CA ALA A 155 1.59 13.40 16.74
C ALA A 155 0.08 13.67 16.93
N GLU A 156 -0.71 13.50 15.87
CA GLU A 156 -2.17 13.65 15.91
C GLU A 156 -2.82 12.64 16.87
N LEU A 157 -2.40 11.37 16.79
CA LEU A 157 -2.88 10.32 17.69
C LEU A 157 -2.58 10.67 19.16
N LEU A 158 -1.35 11.08 19.47
CA LEU A 158 -0.95 11.43 20.83
C LEU A 158 -1.69 12.66 21.35
N ALA A 159 -1.87 13.68 20.50
CA ALA A 159 -2.63 14.87 20.83
C ALA A 159 -4.10 14.55 21.13
N ALA A 160 -4.74 13.68 20.33
CA ALA A 160 -6.11 13.23 20.59
C ALA A 160 -6.25 12.46 21.91
N MET A 161 -5.18 11.77 22.34
CA MET A 161 -5.11 11.10 23.62
C MET A 161 -4.69 12.02 24.79
N ASP A 162 -4.42 13.30 24.53
CA ASP A 162 -3.89 14.25 25.50
C ASP A 162 -2.54 13.79 26.11
N ILE A 163 -1.69 13.17 25.27
CA ILE A 163 -0.34 12.71 25.62
C ILE A 163 0.68 13.64 24.94
N PRO A 164 1.72 14.14 25.65
CA PRO A 164 2.78 14.91 25.04
C PRO A 164 3.48 14.16 23.90
N GLN A 165 3.76 14.90 22.83
CA GLN A 165 4.38 14.36 21.63
C GLN A 165 5.89 14.61 21.60
N MET A 166 6.60 13.77 20.86
CA MET A 166 7.99 14.04 20.48
C MET A 166 8.06 15.27 19.59
N SER A 167 9.10 16.09 19.77
CA SER A 167 9.50 17.04 18.73
C SER A 167 9.95 16.28 17.48
N ASN A 168 9.86 16.91 16.30
CA ASN A 168 10.34 16.30 15.06
C ASN A 168 11.84 15.93 15.14
N VAL A 169 12.65 16.75 15.81
CA VAL A 169 14.09 16.50 16.04
C VAL A 169 14.29 15.23 16.88
N THR A 170 13.54 15.10 17.98
CA THR A 170 13.58 13.92 18.85
C THR A 170 13.12 12.67 18.12
N TYR A 171 12.05 12.77 17.32
CA TYR A 171 11.55 11.68 16.50
C TYR A 171 12.62 11.22 15.50
N LEU A 172 13.21 12.12 14.71
CA LEU A 172 14.22 11.78 13.71
C LEU A 172 15.47 11.16 14.34
N LYS A 173 15.92 11.68 15.49
CA LYS A 173 17.06 11.11 16.22
C LYS A 173 16.79 9.65 16.61
N ASN A 174 15.63 9.36 17.19
CA ASN A 174 15.29 8.00 17.62
C ASN A 174 15.00 7.08 16.43
N HIS A 175 14.30 7.58 15.41
CA HIS A 175 14.04 6.88 14.14
C HIS A 175 15.35 6.46 13.47
N ASN A 176 16.32 7.38 13.34
CA ASN A 176 17.61 7.08 12.71
C ASN A 176 18.45 6.12 13.54
N ALA A 177 18.28 6.11 14.87
CA ALA A 177 18.95 5.14 15.74
C ALA A 177 18.42 3.70 15.56
N ILE A 178 17.11 3.54 15.27
CA ILE A 178 16.50 2.21 15.08
C ILE A 178 16.55 1.72 13.61
N TYR A 179 16.63 2.64 12.65
CA TYR A 179 16.53 2.33 11.22
C TYR A 179 17.52 1.25 10.74
N PRO A 180 18.82 1.27 11.11
CA PRO A 180 19.76 0.23 10.68
C PRO A 180 19.34 -1.17 11.13
N SER A 181 18.85 -1.31 12.36
CA SER A 181 18.39 -2.58 12.93
C SER A 181 17.13 -3.09 12.22
N VAL A 182 16.17 -2.20 11.94
CA VAL A 182 14.96 -2.53 11.16
C VAL A 182 15.33 -2.97 9.75
N HIS A 183 16.26 -2.26 9.10
CA HIS A 183 16.73 -2.60 7.76
C HIS A 183 17.43 -3.97 7.73
N ALA A 184 18.32 -4.24 8.69
CA ALA A 184 18.99 -5.53 8.81
C ALA A 184 18.00 -6.68 9.05
N LEU A 185 17.01 -6.48 9.93
CA LEU A 185 15.96 -7.47 10.18
C LEU A 185 15.14 -7.75 8.91
N ASN A 186 14.77 -6.72 8.15
CA ASN A 186 14.06 -6.89 6.89
C ASN A 186 14.86 -7.72 5.88
N GLN A 187 16.18 -7.50 5.76
CA GLN A 187 17.04 -8.32 4.89
C GLN A 187 17.12 -9.78 5.35
N GLN A 188 17.19 -10.02 6.66
CA GLN A 188 17.16 -11.37 7.23
C GLN A 188 15.83 -12.08 6.93
N LEU A 189 14.70 -11.39 7.14
CA LEU A 189 13.37 -11.93 6.84
C LEU A 189 13.20 -12.26 5.35
N MET A 190 13.70 -11.42 4.44
CA MET A 190 13.69 -11.72 3.00
C MET A 190 14.56 -12.95 2.67
N THR A 191 15.68 -13.13 3.37
CA THR A 191 16.54 -14.32 3.21
C THR A 191 15.86 -15.59 3.71
N VAL A 192 15.14 -15.53 4.83
CA VAL A 192 14.34 -16.65 5.33
C VAL A 192 13.21 -16.98 4.36
N ALA A 193 12.47 -15.97 3.92
CA ALA A 193 11.41 -16.12 2.92
C ALA A 193 11.91 -16.78 1.63
N ALA A 194 13.11 -16.39 1.16
CA ALA A 194 13.73 -16.99 -0.01
C ALA A 194 14.04 -18.48 0.17
N LYS A 195 14.51 -18.89 1.35
CA LYS A 195 14.78 -20.31 1.65
C LYS A 195 13.50 -21.14 1.65
N GLU A 196 12.45 -20.63 2.28
CA GLU A 196 11.14 -21.30 2.28
C GLU A 196 10.57 -21.43 0.87
N GLU A 197 10.71 -20.40 0.02
CA GLU A 197 10.27 -20.46 -1.38
C GLU A 197 11.12 -21.45 -2.19
N ALA A 198 12.43 -21.56 -1.90
CA ALA A 198 13.34 -22.53 -2.51
C ALA A 198 12.94 -23.98 -2.21
N GLU A 199 12.56 -24.28 -0.97
CA GLU A 199 12.11 -25.62 -0.54
C GLU A 199 10.84 -26.06 -1.27
N LEU A 200 10.03 -25.10 -1.69
CA LEU A 200 8.80 -25.35 -2.45
C LEU A 200 9.02 -25.30 -3.97
N ALA A 201 10.23 -25.12 -4.49
CA ALA A 201 10.46 -25.04 -5.93
C ALA A 201 10.30 -26.41 -6.62
N ASP A 202 9.54 -26.44 -7.73
CA ASP A 202 9.34 -27.67 -8.51
C ASP A 202 10.39 -27.84 -9.63
N GLU A 203 11.12 -26.78 -9.94
CA GLU A 203 12.05 -26.69 -11.06
C GLU A 203 13.43 -26.27 -10.55
N MET A 204 14.48 -26.86 -11.13
CA MET A 204 15.88 -26.58 -10.82
C MET A 204 16.65 -26.31 -12.11
N LYS A 205 17.55 -25.33 -12.10
CA LYS A 205 18.49 -25.07 -13.20
C LYS A 205 19.91 -24.98 -12.64
N ASP A 206 20.78 -25.86 -13.10
CA ASP A 206 22.19 -25.91 -12.66
C ASP A 206 22.35 -26.00 -11.13
N GLY A 207 21.42 -26.70 -10.45
CA GLY A 207 21.38 -26.82 -9.00
C GLY A 207 20.77 -25.61 -8.25
N ILE A 208 20.25 -24.62 -8.98
CA ILE A 208 19.60 -23.43 -8.41
C ILE A 208 18.07 -23.56 -8.58
N PRO A 209 17.28 -23.38 -7.49
CA PRO A 209 15.82 -23.39 -7.55
C PRO A 209 15.26 -22.31 -8.47
N VAL A 210 14.33 -22.71 -9.34
CA VAL A 210 13.58 -21.82 -10.24
C VAL A 210 12.18 -21.61 -9.67
N ILE A 211 11.87 -20.37 -9.30
CA ILE A 211 10.61 -20.02 -8.64
C ILE A 211 9.76 -19.06 -9.47
N GLY A 212 8.46 -19.02 -9.15
CA GLY A 212 7.59 -17.95 -9.60
C GLY A 212 7.59 -16.80 -8.62
N VAL A 213 7.53 -15.57 -9.13
CA VAL A 213 7.46 -14.36 -8.31
C VAL A 213 6.34 -13.45 -8.79
N ILE A 214 5.77 -12.70 -7.85
CA ILE A 214 4.82 -11.63 -8.10
C ILE A 214 5.59 -10.31 -7.96
N ALA A 215 5.45 -9.39 -8.91
CA ALA A 215 5.98 -8.04 -8.78
C ALA A 215 4.85 -7.02 -8.81
N ASP A 216 4.95 -6.02 -7.93
CA ASP A 216 4.03 -4.88 -7.92
C ASP A 216 4.74 -3.61 -7.45
N GLY A 217 4.25 -2.48 -7.95
CA GLY A 217 4.77 -1.14 -7.70
C GLY A 217 3.72 -0.21 -7.09
N ALA A 218 4.17 0.67 -6.21
CA ALA A 218 3.35 1.75 -5.66
C ALA A 218 4.07 3.09 -5.80
N TRP A 219 3.29 4.14 -6.02
CA TRP A 219 3.79 5.50 -6.16
C TRP A 219 3.22 6.40 -5.08
N ALA A 220 4.04 7.31 -4.55
CA ALA A 220 3.61 8.28 -3.55
C ALA A 220 2.51 9.22 -4.03
N LYS A 221 2.35 9.35 -5.36
CA LYS A 221 1.25 10.10 -5.99
C LYS A 221 0.51 9.20 -6.97
N ARG A 222 -0.78 8.99 -6.69
CA ARG A 222 -1.68 8.30 -7.61
C ARG A 222 -1.93 9.18 -8.83
N SER A 223 -1.53 8.72 -10.00
CA SER A 223 -1.79 9.43 -11.26
C SER A 223 -2.24 8.44 -12.32
N TYR A 224 -3.53 8.49 -12.66
CA TYR A 224 -4.09 7.66 -13.71
C TYR A 224 -4.16 8.43 -15.02
N ARG A 225 -3.62 7.83 -16.09
CA ARG A 225 -3.85 8.18 -17.50
C ARG A 225 -3.47 9.60 -17.97
N LYS A 226 -3.21 10.55 -17.08
CA LYS A 226 -3.05 11.97 -17.44
C LYS A 226 -1.70 12.58 -17.06
N ASN A 227 -1.05 12.21 -15.94
CA ASN A 227 0.23 12.85 -15.53
C ASN A 227 1.09 11.99 -14.56
N TYR A 228 2.02 11.18 -15.08
CA TYR A 228 2.93 10.31 -14.31
C TYR A 228 4.04 11.09 -13.57
N SER A 229 3.66 11.94 -12.62
CA SER A 229 4.54 12.91 -11.94
C SER A 229 4.99 12.52 -10.54
N ALA A 230 4.84 11.24 -10.16
CA ALA A 230 5.26 10.77 -8.85
C ALA A 230 6.76 10.99 -8.61
N LEU A 231 7.09 11.62 -7.49
CA LEU A 231 8.48 11.90 -7.10
C LEU A 231 9.17 10.69 -6.47
N SER A 232 8.39 9.76 -5.92
CA SER A 232 8.90 8.55 -5.30
C SER A 232 8.04 7.35 -5.67
N GLY A 233 8.68 6.21 -5.83
CA GLY A 233 8.06 4.93 -6.10
C GLY A 233 8.75 3.82 -5.31
N VAL A 234 7.98 2.85 -4.88
CA VAL A 234 8.43 1.61 -4.24
C VAL A 234 7.96 0.45 -5.10
N ALA A 235 8.74 -0.62 -5.17
CA ALA A 235 8.28 -1.86 -5.76
C ALA A 235 8.81 -3.04 -4.95
N SER A 236 8.10 -4.14 -5.03
CA SER A 236 8.43 -5.36 -4.32
C SER A 236 8.36 -6.58 -5.23
N ILE A 237 9.17 -7.58 -4.91
CA ILE A 237 9.11 -8.93 -5.47
C ILE A 237 8.69 -9.85 -4.33
N ILE A 238 7.67 -10.66 -4.58
CA ILE A 238 7.03 -11.52 -3.60
C ILE A 238 7.07 -12.96 -4.12
N GLY A 239 7.40 -13.93 -3.26
CA GLY A 239 7.37 -15.35 -3.60
C GLY A 239 5.95 -15.79 -3.97
N ALA A 240 5.80 -16.49 -5.10
CA ALA A 240 4.47 -16.87 -5.57
C ALA A 240 3.79 -17.93 -4.70
N LYS A 241 4.56 -18.81 -4.02
CA LYS A 241 4.02 -19.85 -3.14
C LYS A 241 3.89 -19.36 -1.69
N THR A 242 4.96 -18.82 -1.10
CA THR A 242 4.98 -18.37 0.31
C THR A 242 4.25 -17.04 0.54
N LYS A 243 4.07 -16.22 -0.50
CA LYS A 243 3.52 -14.85 -0.43
C LYS A 243 4.35 -13.90 0.43
N LYS A 244 5.63 -14.23 0.68
CA LYS A 244 6.55 -13.40 1.46
C LYS A 244 7.42 -12.54 0.54
N ILE A 245 7.84 -11.39 1.05
CA ILE A 245 8.67 -10.43 0.30
C ILE A 245 10.08 -11.02 0.14
N LEU A 246 10.56 -11.05 -1.10
CA LEU A 246 11.91 -11.47 -1.49
C LEU A 246 12.79 -10.26 -1.83
N HIS A 247 12.20 -9.17 -2.30
CA HIS A 247 12.92 -7.94 -2.59
C HIS A 247 12.02 -6.73 -2.42
N MET A 248 12.58 -5.62 -1.97
CA MET A 248 11.94 -4.31 -1.96
C MET A 248 12.97 -3.24 -2.29
N GLY A 249 12.57 -2.25 -3.08
CA GLY A 249 13.40 -1.10 -3.38
C GLY A 249 12.58 0.18 -3.48
N VAL A 250 13.24 1.31 -3.24
CA VAL A 250 12.65 2.65 -3.31
C VAL A 250 13.46 3.49 -4.29
N LYS A 251 12.77 4.13 -5.23
CA LYS A 251 13.34 5.13 -6.14
C LYS A 251 12.74 6.49 -5.87
N ASN A 252 13.58 7.49 -5.68
CA ASN A 252 13.17 8.83 -5.30
C ASN A 252 13.91 9.88 -6.14
N LYS A 253 13.12 10.79 -6.73
CA LYS A 253 13.56 11.92 -7.56
C LYS A 253 13.76 13.20 -6.77
N TYR A 254 13.21 13.26 -5.56
CA TYR A 254 13.13 14.48 -4.78
C TYR A 254 13.84 14.32 -3.44
N CYS A 255 14.69 15.30 -3.15
CA CYS A 255 15.19 15.54 -1.82
C CYS A 255 14.90 17.00 -1.46
N PHE A 256 14.26 17.20 -0.31
CA PHE A 256 13.88 18.53 0.18
C PHE A 256 15.09 19.42 0.48
N LEU A 257 16.16 18.85 1.02
CA LEU A 257 17.39 19.58 1.33
C LEU A 257 18.10 20.02 0.04
N CYS A 258 18.16 19.15 -0.97
CA CYS A 258 18.67 19.51 -2.31
C CYS A 258 17.84 20.62 -2.96
N ALA A 259 16.51 20.53 -2.87
CA ALA A 259 15.61 21.54 -3.42
C ALA A 259 15.79 22.93 -2.77
N ARG A 260 16.34 22.97 -1.55
CA ARG A 260 16.71 24.19 -0.81
C ARG A 260 18.16 24.63 -1.03
N GLY A 261 18.87 24.03 -1.98
CA GLY A 261 20.23 24.43 -2.35
C GLY A 261 21.36 23.76 -1.57
N ARG A 262 21.09 22.76 -0.72
CA ARG A 262 22.17 21.93 -0.15
C ARG A 262 22.71 20.97 -1.19
N LYS A 263 24.01 20.69 -1.15
CA LYS A 263 24.61 19.70 -2.05
C LYS A 263 24.32 18.29 -1.53
N GLU A 264 24.37 17.31 -2.43
CA GLU A 264 24.04 15.92 -2.11
C GLU A 264 25.02 15.33 -1.09
N GLU A 265 26.26 15.81 -1.07
CA GLU A 265 27.32 15.36 -0.15
C GLU A 265 27.17 15.94 1.26
N ASP A 266 26.37 16.99 1.43
CA ASP A 266 26.21 17.71 2.70
C ASP A 266 25.18 17.06 3.65
N HIS A 267 24.51 16.00 3.21
CA HIS A 267 23.44 15.34 3.98
C HIS A 267 23.16 13.92 3.49
N ASP A 268 22.34 13.17 4.23
CA ASP A 268 21.81 11.88 3.80
C ASP A 268 20.78 12.09 2.67
N CYS A 269 21.27 12.21 1.43
CA CYS A 269 20.45 12.46 0.27
C CYS A 269 19.69 11.19 -0.15
N PHE A 270 18.37 11.22 -0.04
CA PHE A 270 17.51 10.11 -0.48
C PHE A 270 17.21 10.12 -1.98
N ARG A 271 17.71 11.11 -2.74
CA ARG A 271 17.53 11.17 -4.19
C ARG A 271 18.43 10.13 -4.85
N ASN A 272 17.82 9.14 -5.50
CA ASN A 272 18.54 8.04 -6.16
C ASN A 272 17.97 7.71 -7.56
N TRP A 273 17.12 8.59 -8.09
CA TRP A 273 16.45 8.40 -9.38
C TRP A 273 16.36 9.69 -10.18
N SER A 274 16.75 9.63 -11.45
CA SER A 274 16.73 10.77 -12.37
C SER A 274 15.82 10.57 -13.59
N LYS A 275 15.34 9.34 -13.83
CA LYS A 275 14.51 9.00 -15.01
C LYS A 275 13.01 9.25 -14.74
N THR A 276 12.17 8.76 -15.66
CA THR A 276 10.70 8.89 -15.56
C THR A 276 10.16 8.15 -14.35
N SER A 277 9.03 8.61 -13.81
CA SER A 277 8.37 8.01 -12.65
C SER A 277 7.84 6.60 -12.97
N THR A 278 7.41 6.38 -14.22
CA THR A 278 6.94 5.09 -14.72
C THR A 278 8.04 4.02 -14.77
N ALA A 279 9.31 4.42 -14.93
CA ALA A 279 10.43 3.49 -15.02
C ALA A 279 10.97 3.05 -13.63
N MET A 280 10.47 3.63 -12.54
CA MET A 280 10.92 3.29 -11.18
C MET A 280 10.67 1.82 -10.85
N GLU A 281 9.45 1.34 -11.11
CA GLU A 281 9.07 -0.06 -10.84
C GLU A 281 9.96 -1.01 -11.63
N SER A 282 10.08 -0.82 -12.94
CA SER A 282 10.94 -1.66 -13.79
C SER A 282 12.38 -1.71 -13.30
N ALA A 283 12.93 -0.59 -12.82
CA ALA A 283 14.29 -0.54 -12.33
C ALA A 283 14.46 -1.28 -10.99
N ILE A 284 13.53 -1.11 -10.05
CA ILE A 284 13.55 -1.82 -8.77
C ILE A 284 13.40 -3.33 -8.98
N VAL A 285 12.44 -3.74 -9.81
CA VAL A 285 12.24 -5.16 -10.13
C VAL A 285 13.48 -5.71 -10.84
N GLY A 286 14.04 -4.99 -11.82
CA GLY A 286 15.27 -5.37 -12.50
C GLY A 286 16.46 -5.55 -11.55
N GLU A 287 16.61 -4.67 -10.54
CA GLU A 287 17.61 -4.81 -9.48
C GLU A 287 17.39 -6.06 -8.64
N GLY A 288 16.15 -6.38 -8.28
CA GLY A 288 15.81 -7.60 -7.56
C GLY A 288 16.12 -8.87 -8.35
N PHE A 289 15.81 -8.90 -9.64
CA PHE A 289 16.12 -10.03 -10.52
C PHE A 289 17.64 -10.23 -10.68
N LYS A 290 18.41 -9.16 -10.93
CA LYS A 290 19.88 -9.23 -11.07
C LYS A 290 20.58 -9.77 -9.81
N ASN A 291 20.05 -9.45 -8.64
CA ASN A 291 20.66 -9.83 -7.35
C ASN A 291 20.10 -11.12 -6.75
N SER A 292 19.10 -11.74 -7.39
CA SER A 292 18.39 -12.92 -6.84
C SER A 292 19.32 -14.12 -6.58
N ILE A 293 20.21 -14.45 -7.53
CA ILE A 293 21.17 -15.55 -7.36
C ILE A 293 22.17 -15.22 -6.24
N THR A 294 22.78 -14.04 -6.28
CA THR A 294 23.83 -13.66 -5.32
C THR A 294 23.31 -13.50 -3.90
N ARG A 295 22.07 -12.99 -3.72
CA ARG A 295 21.48 -12.77 -2.39
C ARG A 295 20.76 -13.99 -1.83
N HIS A 296 20.11 -14.77 -2.69
CA HIS A 296 19.14 -15.76 -2.26
C HIS A 296 19.37 -17.15 -2.85
N ASN A 297 20.30 -17.30 -3.79
CA ASN A 297 20.49 -18.52 -4.58
C ASN A 297 19.18 -18.98 -5.24
N LEU A 298 18.49 -18.04 -5.91
CA LEU A 298 17.22 -18.27 -6.59
C LEU A 298 17.25 -17.74 -8.02
N ILE A 299 16.54 -18.43 -8.92
CA ILE A 299 16.20 -17.94 -10.26
C ILE A 299 14.71 -17.63 -10.29
N TYR A 300 14.35 -16.42 -10.69
CA TYR A 300 12.95 -16.01 -10.86
C TYR A 300 12.51 -16.36 -12.29
N GLY A 301 11.99 -17.57 -12.47
CA GLY A 301 11.62 -18.11 -13.79
C GLY A 301 10.26 -17.65 -14.32
N LYS A 302 9.32 -17.32 -13.43
CA LYS A 302 7.98 -16.85 -13.80
C LYS A 302 7.72 -15.49 -13.15
N LEU A 303 7.31 -14.50 -13.92
CA LEU A 303 6.90 -13.18 -13.44
C LEU A 303 5.38 -13.06 -13.55
N ILE A 304 4.71 -12.93 -12.41
CA ILE A 304 3.30 -12.56 -12.32
C ILE A 304 3.23 -11.07 -12.06
N GLY A 305 2.60 -10.30 -12.94
CA GLY A 305 2.54 -8.85 -12.82
C GLY A 305 1.32 -8.26 -13.50
N ASP A 306 1.18 -6.94 -13.42
CA ASP A 306 0.19 -6.23 -14.23
C ASP A 306 0.51 -6.37 -15.73
N GLY A 307 -0.50 -6.10 -16.56
CA GLY A 307 -0.40 -6.04 -18.01
C GLY A 307 0.47 -4.92 -18.55
N ASP A 308 1.10 -4.10 -17.71
CA ASP A 308 2.14 -3.19 -18.17
C ASP A 308 3.32 -4.00 -18.74
N SER A 309 3.77 -3.59 -19.91
CA SER A 309 4.87 -4.25 -20.62
C SER A 309 6.24 -3.71 -20.20
N SER A 310 6.28 -2.60 -19.45
CA SER A 310 7.52 -1.92 -19.07
C SER A 310 8.48 -2.79 -18.24
N VAL A 311 7.98 -3.46 -17.20
CA VAL A 311 8.77 -4.35 -16.33
C VAL A 311 9.31 -5.53 -17.13
N TYR A 312 8.43 -6.25 -17.84
CA TYR A 312 8.82 -7.43 -18.60
C TYR A 312 9.82 -7.08 -19.72
N LYS A 313 9.58 -6.00 -20.46
CA LYS A 313 10.50 -5.51 -21.49
C LYS A 313 11.88 -5.23 -20.90
N HIS A 314 11.94 -4.54 -19.75
CA HIS A 314 13.20 -4.28 -19.08
C HIS A 314 13.93 -5.57 -18.66
N LEU A 315 13.20 -6.58 -18.16
CA LEU A 315 13.78 -7.88 -17.79
C LEU A 315 14.37 -8.63 -19.00
N VAL A 316 13.69 -8.57 -20.15
CA VAL A 316 14.21 -9.12 -21.41
C VAL A 316 15.49 -8.40 -21.84
N GLU A 317 15.52 -7.07 -21.73
CA GLU A 317 16.70 -6.26 -22.09
C GLU A 317 17.92 -6.55 -21.21
N ILE A 318 17.73 -6.68 -19.89
CA ILE A 318 18.85 -6.91 -18.95
C ILE A 318 19.29 -8.38 -18.88
N ALA A 319 18.47 -9.33 -19.36
CA ALA A 319 18.71 -10.77 -19.38
C ALA A 319 19.42 -11.29 -18.10
N PRO A 320 18.78 -11.19 -16.91
CA PRO A 320 19.46 -11.35 -15.62
C PRO A 320 20.04 -12.74 -15.38
N TYR A 321 19.57 -13.74 -16.14
CA TYR A 321 19.98 -15.15 -16.05
C TYR A 321 20.67 -15.65 -17.33
N GLY A 322 21.19 -14.72 -18.13
CA GLY A 322 21.84 -14.98 -19.41
C GLY A 322 20.87 -15.05 -20.61
N PRO A 323 21.40 -15.06 -21.83
CA PRO A 323 20.61 -14.95 -23.06
C PRO A 323 19.79 -16.22 -23.37
N SER A 324 20.12 -17.36 -22.76
CA SER A 324 19.46 -18.64 -22.98
C SER A 324 18.27 -18.90 -22.04
N PHE A 325 18.02 -18.01 -21.08
CA PHE A 325 16.94 -18.18 -20.11
C PHE A 325 15.88 -17.11 -20.29
N TYR A 326 14.68 -17.56 -20.67
CA TYR A 326 13.53 -16.68 -20.86
C TYR A 326 12.61 -16.73 -19.65
N ILE A 327 12.37 -15.57 -19.05
CA ILE A 327 11.42 -15.41 -17.96
C ILE A 327 10.01 -15.53 -18.54
N LYS A 328 9.17 -16.41 -17.97
CA LYS A 328 7.78 -16.55 -18.41
C LYS A 328 6.92 -15.45 -17.79
N LYS A 329 6.33 -14.59 -18.62
CA LYS A 329 5.33 -13.61 -18.16
C LYS A 329 3.98 -14.30 -17.94
N ILE A 330 3.36 -14.02 -16.79
CA ILE A 330 2.00 -14.41 -16.44
C ILE A 330 1.23 -13.14 -16.12
N GLU A 331 0.12 -12.94 -16.81
CA GLU A 331 -0.70 -11.74 -16.66
C GLU A 331 -1.60 -11.82 -15.42
N CYS A 332 -1.73 -10.73 -14.68
CA CYS A 332 -2.62 -10.69 -13.52
C CYS A 332 -4.09 -10.89 -13.95
N ARG A 333 -4.73 -11.96 -13.45
CA ARG A 333 -6.14 -12.29 -13.68
C ARG A 333 -7.08 -11.10 -13.47
N ASN A 334 -6.89 -10.35 -12.39
CA ASN A 334 -7.75 -9.20 -12.07
C ASN A 334 -7.62 -8.09 -13.11
N HIS A 335 -6.42 -7.87 -13.64
CA HIS A 335 -6.15 -6.90 -14.68
C HIS A 335 -6.67 -7.37 -16.04
N LEU A 336 -6.50 -8.65 -16.40
CA LEU A 336 -7.10 -9.23 -17.60
C LEU A 336 -8.62 -9.06 -17.61
N LEU A 337 -9.31 -9.41 -16.52
CA LEU A 337 -10.76 -9.27 -16.40
C LEU A 337 -11.20 -7.80 -16.40
N ARG A 338 -10.46 -6.90 -15.74
CA ARG A 338 -10.75 -5.46 -15.77
C ARG A 338 -10.58 -4.90 -17.19
N ASN A 339 -9.50 -5.25 -17.89
CA ASN A 339 -9.24 -4.81 -19.25
C ASN A 339 -10.28 -5.34 -20.23
N PHE A 340 -10.68 -6.59 -20.08
CA PHE A 340 -11.77 -7.20 -20.83
C PHE A 340 -13.07 -6.39 -20.70
N ILE A 341 -13.51 -6.10 -19.46
CA ILE A 341 -14.73 -5.34 -19.21
C ILE A 341 -14.62 -3.89 -19.67
N ASN A 342 -13.47 -3.24 -19.46
CA ASN A 342 -13.24 -1.89 -19.96
C ASN A 342 -13.35 -1.82 -21.49
N LYS A 343 -12.81 -2.81 -22.20
CA LYS A 343 -12.90 -2.86 -23.67
C LYS A 343 -14.31 -3.10 -24.17
N LEU A 344 -15.10 -3.94 -23.47
CA LEU A 344 -16.53 -4.09 -23.78
C LEU A 344 -17.32 -2.80 -23.49
N SER A 345 -16.98 -2.11 -22.40
CA SER A 345 -17.58 -0.81 -22.06
C SER A 345 -17.25 0.25 -23.11
N ASP A 346 -16.03 0.25 -23.66
CA ASP A 346 -15.62 1.17 -24.72
C ASP A 346 -16.41 1.00 -26.03
N LEU A 347 -17.07 -0.14 -26.27
CA LEU A 347 -17.97 -0.32 -27.42
C LEU A 347 -19.15 0.66 -27.38
N SER A 348 -19.56 1.15 -26.21
CA SER A 348 -20.58 2.20 -26.07
C SER A 348 -20.25 3.49 -26.83
N LYS A 349 -18.95 3.75 -27.05
CA LYS A 349 -18.44 4.95 -27.71
C LYS A 349 -18.21 4.74 -29.21
N ASP A 350 -18.25 3.49 -29.67
CA ASP A 350 -17.97 3.16 -31.07
C ASP A 350 -19.23 3.44 -31.92
N THR A 351 -19.22 4.58 -32.60
CA THR A 351 -20.36 5.08 -33.36
C THR A 351 -20.67 4.27 -34.61
N LYS A 352 -19.79 3.34 -35.01
CA LYS A 352 -20.07 2.41 -36.10
C LYS A 352 -21.20 1.44 -35.79
N TYR A 353 -21.50 1.22 -34.50
CA TYR A 353 -22.63 0.40 -34.07
C TYR A 353 -23.82 1.28 -33.67
N SER A 354 -25.04 0.81 -33.98
CA SER A 354 -26.28 1.49 -33.60
C SER A 354 -26.38 1.70 -32.07
N LYS A 355 -26.95 2.84 -31.67
CA LYS A 355 -27.03 3.27 -30.26
C LYS A 355 -27.69 2.23 -29.33
N PRO A 356 -28.84 1.63 -29.66
CA PRO A 356 -29.47 0.63 -28.80
C PRO A 356 -28.59 -0.62 -28.61
N HIS A 357 -27.86 -1.04 -29.64
CA HIS A 357 -27.01 -2.23 -29.58
C HIS A 357 -25.77 -2.02 -28.71
N ARG A 358 -25.11 -0.85 -28.85
CA ARG A 358 -23.93 -0.53 -28.03
C ARG A 358 -24.29 -0.25 -26.57
N GLU A 359 -25.44 0.36 -26.30
CA GLU A 359 -25.94 0.56 -24.92
C GLU A 359 -26.30 -0.77 -24.26
N TYR A 360 -26.90 -1.71 -25.00
CA TYR A 360 -27.19 -3.04 -24.46
C TYR A 360 -25.93 -3.79 -24.07
N VAL A 361 -24.91 -3.86 -24.94
CA VAL A 361 -23.69 -4.63 -24.66
C VAL A 361 -22.85 -4.01 -23.54
N SER A 362 -22.84 -2.69 -23.44
CA SER A 362 -22.00 -1.96 -22.49
C SER A 362 -22.70 -1.60 -21.17
N ASN A 363 -23.98 -1.98 -20.98
CA ASN A 363 -24.65 -1.72 -19.70
C ASN A 363 -24.05 -2.57 -18.56
N PRO A 364 -24.13 -2.10 -17.30
CA PRO A 364 -23.51 -2.78 -16.16
C PRO A 364 -23.97 -4.23 -15.95
N SER A 365 -25.24 -4.53 -16.21
CA SER A 365 -25.79 -5.89 -16.07
C SER A 365 -25.17 -6.85 -17.08
N MET A 366 -25.09 -6.45 -18.34
CA MET A 366 -24.49 -7.24 -19.41
C MET A 366 -22.99 -7.41 -19.23
N LEU A 367 -22.26 -6.35 -18.84
CA LEU A 367 -20.85 -6.44 -18.48
C LEU A 367 -20.63 -7.41 -17.30
N GLY A 368 -21.53 -7.39 -16.32
CA GLY A 368 -21.56 -8.36 -15.21
C GLY A 368 -21.73 -9.80 -15.71
N ARG A 369 -22.63 -10.04 -16.67
CA ARG A 369 -22.83 -11.37 -17.29
C ARG A 369 -21.57 -11.86 -18.00
N PHE A 370 -20.92 -11.01 -18.80
CA PHE A 370 -19.64 -11.33 -19.45
C PHE A 370 -18.55 -11.68 -18.44
N ARG A 371 -18.40 -10.87 -17.39
CA ARG A 371 -17.41 -11.12 -16.33
C ARG A 371 -17.69 -12.44 -15.61
N ASN A 372 -18.94 -12.67 -15.21
CA ASN A 372 -19.34 -13.85 -14.45
C ASN A 372 -19.23 -15.13 -15.26
N ALA A 373 -19.51 -15.08 -16.56
CA ALA A 373 -19.31 -16.20 -17.48
C ALA A 373 -17.86 -16.71 -17.42
N VAL A 374 -16.90 -15.78 -17.56
CA VAL A 374 -15.47 -16.11 -17.52
C VAL A 374 -15.04 -16.57 -16.12
N ILE A 375 -15.47 -15.88 -15.05
CA ILE A 375 -15.13 -16.27 -13.67
C ILE A 375 -15.59 -17.69 -13.36
N ARG A 376 -16.83 -18.05 -13.74
CA ARG A 376 -17.36 -19.41 -13.54
C ARG A 376 -16.58 -20.45 -14.34
N ALA A 377 -16.23 -20.14 -15.60
CA ALA A 377 -15.41 -21.03 -16.41
C ALA A 377 -14.03 -21.25 -15.78
N ILE A 378 -13.37 -20.19 -15.28
CA ILE A 378 -12.08 -20.30 -14.58
C ILE A 378 -12.21 -21.18 -13.33
N ALA A 379 -13.20 -20.92 -12.47
CA ALA A 379 -13.39 -21.66 -11.23
C ALA A 379 -13.60 -23.15 -11.50
N TYR A 380 -14.46 -23.48 -12.48
CA TYR A 380 -14.71 -24.85 -12.89
C TYR A 380 -13.44 -25.53 -13.42
N ARG A 381 -12.73 -24.91 -14.39
CA ARG A 381 -11.52 -25.48 -14.99
C ARG A 381 -10.37 -25.67 -14.02
N LYS A 382 -10.26 -24.81 -13.00
CA LYS A 382 -9.29 -24.99 -11.90
C LYS A 382 -9.57 -26.26 -11.10
N SER A 383 -10.85 -26.51 -10.79
CA SER A 383 -11.29 -27.64 -9.96
C SER A 383 -11.22 -29.01 -10.65
N GLU A 384 -11.19 -29.05 -11.99
CA GLU A 384 -11.09 -30.31 -12.72
C GLU A 384 -9.78 -31.04 -12.46
N ASN A 385 -9.79 -32.37 -12.49
CA ASN A 385 -8.58 -33.20 -12.40
C ASN A 385 -8.06 -33.59 -13.79
N ASN A 386 -7.81 -32.58 -14.63
CA ASN A 386 -7.27 -32.74 -15.98
C ASN A 386 -5.84 -32.20 -16.07
N ALA A 387 -5.10 -32.59 -17.11
CA ALA A 387 -3.80 -32.00 -17.41
C ALA A 387 -3.93 -30.48 -17.63
N LEU A 388 -2.88 -29.72 -17.31
CA LEU A 388 -2.91 -28.25 -17.40
C LEU A 388 -3.22 -27.77 -18.83
N ASP A 389 -2.63 -28.41 -19.84
CA ASP A 389 -2.87 -28.06 -21.24
C ASP A 389 -4.33 -28.27 -21.65
N ASP A 390 -4.94 -29.39 -21.22
CA ASP A 390 -6.37 -29.65 -21.44
C ASP A 390 -7.25 -28.61 -20.73
N LYS A 391 -6.88 -28.18 -19.51
CA LYS A 391 -7.59 -27.12 -18.80
C LYS A 391 -7.52 -25.80 -19.55
N ILE A 392 -6.35 -25.45 -20.09
CA ILE A 392 -6.13 -24.22 -20.87
C ILE A 392 -6.99 -24.24 -22.14
N ASP A 393 -6.92 -25.33 -22.91
CA ASP A 393 -7.67 -25.46 -24.17
C ASP A 393 -9.18 -25.46 -23.94
N ASN A 394 -9.64 -26.14 -22.90
CA ASN A 394 -11.05 -26.13 -22.55
C ASN A 394 -11.52 -24.77 -22.03
N LEU A 395 -10.72 -24.07 -21.23
CA LEU A 395 -11.01 -22.70 -20.81
C LEU A 395 -11.09 -21.75 -22.01
N LYS A 396 -10.17 -21.91 -22.98
CA LYS A 396 -10.18 -21.13 -24.23
C LYS A 396 -11.51 -21.30 -24.97
N LYS A 397 -11.97 -22.55 -25.12
CA LYS A 397 -13.27 -22.85 -25.75
C LYS A 397 -14.44 -22.23 -24.98
N ASP A 398 -14.43 -22.30 -23.65
CA ASP A 398 -15.52 -21.75 -22.83
C ASP A 398 -15.56 -20.21 -22.91
N ILE A 399 -14.40 -19.54 -22.89
CA ILE A 399 -14.29 -18.09 -23.07
C ILE A 399 -14.83 -17.67 -24.43
N LEU A 400 -14.42 -18.34 -25.51
CA LEU A 400 -14.87 -18.06 -26.87
C LEU A 400 -16.37 -18.29 -27.06
N ASN A 401 -16.95 -19.26 -26.35
CA ASN A 401 -18.38 -19.52 -26.38
C ASN A 401 -19.22 -18.53 -25.54
N SER A 402 -18.58 -17.76 -24.65
CA SER A 402 -19.31 -16.90 -23.70
C SER A 402 -20.29 -15.89 -24.33
N PRO A 403 -20.01 -15.23 -25.48
CA PRO A 403 -20.98 -14.32 -26.13
C PRO A 403 -22.23 -15.04 -26.59
N TYR A 404 -22.05 -16.21 -27.21
CA TYR A 404 -23.13 -16.99 -27.77
C TYR A 404 -24.08 -17.42 -26.67
N HIS A 405 -23.54 -17.94 -25.56
CA HIS A 405 -24.33 -18.22 -24.36
C HIS A 405 -25.09 -16.98 -23.84
N ILE A 406 -24.40 -15.84 -23.74
CA ILE A 406 -24.98 -14.60 -23.18
C ILE A 406 -26.12 -14.06 -24.05
N PHE A 407 -26.00 -14.22 -25.38
CA PHE A 407 -26.97 -13.80 -26.37
C PHE A 407 -28.04 -14.86 -26.70
N GLY A 408 -28.05 -16.01 -26.03
CA GLY A 408 -29.14 -16.99 -26.12
C GLY A 408 -28.86 -18.20 -27.03
N ARG A 409 -27.68 -18.29 -27.67
CA ARG A 409 -27.29 -19.44 -28.48
C ARG A 409 -26.54 -20.47 -27.65
N HIS A 410 -27.21 -21.58 -27.35
CA HIS A 410 -26.72 -22.58 -26.40
C HIS A 410 -26.05 -23.82 -27.04
N VAL A 411 -25.84 -23.83 -28.37
CA VAL A 411 -25.35 -24.98 -29.15
C VAL A 411 -24.04 -25.59 -28.63
N HIS A 412 -23.10 -24.75 -28.17
CA HIS A 412 -21.80 -25.20 -27.66
C HIS A 412 -21.66 -25.01 -26.14
N CYS A 413 -22.77 -24.79 -25.43
CA CYS A 413 -22.75 -24.73 -23.98
C CYS A 413 -22.50 -26.12 -23.39
N LYS A 414 -21.73 -26.14 -22.30
CA LYS A 414 -21.50 -27.35 -21.50
C LYS A 414 -22.44 -27.36 -20.30
N ASP A 415 -22.77 -28.56 -19.83
CA ASP A 415 -23.79 -28.78 -18.78
C ASP A 415 -23.49 -28.07 -17.45
N TYR A 416 -22.21 -27.94 -17.09
CA TYR A 416 -21.80 -27.21 -15.87
C TYR A 416 -22.12 -25.71 -15.94
N PHE A 417 -22.26 -25.17 -17.15
CA PHE A 417 -22.39 -23.74 -17.43
C PHE A 417 -23.80 -23.34 -17.81
N CYS A 418 -24.54 -24.24 -18.48
CA CYS A 418 -25.89 -24.01 -18.96
C CYS A 418 -26.69 -25.31 -18.90
N LYS A 419 -27.91 -25.25 -18.35
CA LYS A 419 -28.83 -26.40 -18.27
C LYS A 419 -29.79 -26.49 -19.45
N GLY A 420 -29.52 -25.78 -20.54
CA GLY A 420 -30.42 -25.63 -21.71
C GLY A 420 -31.09 -24.26 -21.78
N SER A 421 -31.76 -24.01 -22.91
CA SER A 421 -32.48 -22.77 -23.20
C SER A 421 -33.76 -22.65 -22.37
N ASP A 422 -34.01 -21.48 -21.79
CA ASP A 422 -35.39 -21.08 -21.49
C ASP A 422 -36.10 -20.89 -22.84
N GLU A 423 -37.20 -21.60 -23.09
CA GLU A 423 -37.99 -21.51 -24.34
C GLU A 423 -38.47 -20.08 -24.67
N ASN A 424 -38.37 -19.16 -23.72
CA ASN A 424 -38.82 -17.76 -23.79
C ASN A 424 -37.69 -16.71 -23.96
N LYS A 425 -36.45 -17.09 -24.28
CA LYS A 425 -35.36 -16.13 -24.53
C LYS A 425 -34.99 -16.08 -26.01
N ASP A 426 -35.09 -14.88 -26.59
CA ASP A 426 -34.70 -14.62 -27.97
C ASP A 426 -33.19 -14.88 -28.19
N ASP A 427 -32.85 -15.60 -29.28
CA ASP A 427 -31.48 -15.72 -29.78
C ASP A 427 -31.09 -14.42 -30.50
N LEU A 428 -30.26 -13.60 -29.85
CA LEU A 428 -29.79 -12.31 -30.38
C LEU A 428 -28.51 -12.45 -31.23
N VAL A 429 -27.97 -13.66 -31.39
CA VAL A 429 -26.68 -13.85 -32.08
C VAL A 429 -26.73 -13.40 -33.52
N ASP A 430 -27.79 -13.73 -34.27
CA ASP A 430 -27.86 -13.36 -35.68
C ASP A 430 -28.03 -11.84 -35.86
N ILE A 431 -28.80 -11.20 -34.98
CA ILE A 431 -28.96 -9.73 -34.94
C ILE A 431 -27.60 -9.07 -34.69
N TYR A 432 -26.84 -9.55 -33.70
CA TYR A 432 -25.52 -9.00 -33.36
C TYR A 432 -24.40 -9.39 -34.32
N THR A 433 -24.62 -10.45 -35.11
CA THR A 433 -23.72 -10.82 -36.21
C THR A 433 -23.95 -9.87 -37.40
N GLN A 434 -25.20 -9.68 -37.82
CA GLN A 434 -25.56 -8.82 -38.94
C GLN A 434 -25.16 -7.36 -38.73
N ASN A 435 -25.28 -6.86 -37.49
CA ASN A 435 -24.89 -5.49 -37.16
C ASN A 435 -23.38 -5.31 -36.87
N GLY A 436 -22.59 -6.39 -36.89
CA GLY A 436 -21.15 -6.40 -36.70
C GLY A 436 -20.65 -6.27 -35.25
N ILE A 437 -21.49 -6.02 -34.25
CA ILE A 437 -21.04 -5.81 -32.86
C ILE A 437 -20.46 -7.09 -32.26
N LEU A 438 -21.00 -8.27 -32.64
CA LEU A 438 -20.48 -9.55 -32.21
C LEU A 438 -19.03 -9.76 -32.69
N GLY A 439 -18.67 -9.27 -33.88
CA GLY A 439 -17.28 -9.30 -34.36
C GLY A 439 -16.33 -8.48 -33.47
N GLY A 440 -16.78 -7.31 -33.02
CA GLY A 440 -16.04 -6.50 -32.05
C GLY A 440 -15.88 -7.19 -30.69
N ILE A 441 -16.94 -7.81 -30.19
CA ILE A 441 -16.93 -8.60 -28.94
C ILE A 441 -15.99 -9.80 -29.06
N ASN A 442 -16.09 -10.56 -30.17
CA ASN A 442 -15.24 -11.72 -30.43
C ASN A 442 -13.77 -11.33 -30.51
N THR A 443 -13.43 -10.16 -31.07
CA THR A 443 -12.05 -9.64 -31.07
C THR A 443 -11.54 -9.39 -29.65
N ILE A 444 -12.38 -8.81 -28.79
CA ILE A 444 -12.03 -8.53 -27.39
C ILE A 444 -11.88 -9.84 -26.60
N ILE A 445 -12.76 -10.81 -26.83
CA ILE A 445 -12.76 -12.11 -26.16
C ILE A 445 -11.62 -12.98 -26.63
N GLN A 446 -11.28 -12.96 -27.92
CA GLN A 446 -10.14 -13.68 -28.46
C GLN A 446 -8.86 -13.29 -27.71
N ARG A 447 -8.64 -11.99 -27.47
CA ARG A 447 -7.49 -11.51 -26.69
C ARG A 447 -7.48 -12.09 -25.28
N LEU A 448 -8.62 -12.14 -24.60
CA LEU A 448 -8.71 -12.75 -23.27
C LEU A 448 -8.45 -14.27 -23.32
N ALA A 449 -8.98 -14.94 -24.35
CA ALA A 449 -8.83 -16.38 -24.57
C ALA A 449 -7.39 -16.77 -24.88
N ASP A 450 -6.63 -15.91 -25.58
CA ASP A 450 -5.20 -16.12 -25.83
C ASP A 450 -4.37 -16.04 -24.54
N HIS A 451 -4.89 -15.38 -23.50
CA HIS A 451 -4.31 -15.36 -22.15
C HIS A 451 -4.93 -16.40 -21.20
N ALA A 452 -5.61 -17.45 -21.71
CA ALA A 452 -6.23 -18.48 -20.87
C ALA A 452 -5.27 -19.14 -19.87
N SER A 453 -4.00 -19.33 -20.26
CA SER A 453 -2.95 -19.87 -19.39
C SER A 453 -2.62 -18.99 -18.19
N SER A 454 -2.89 -17.68 -18.24
CA SER A 454 -2.69 -16.75 -17.11
C SER A 454 -3.94 -16.64 -16.21
N LEU A 455 -5.08 -17.19 -16.66
CA LEU A 455 -6.34 -17.17 -15.91
C LEU A 455 -6.48 -18.39 -14.97
N LEU A 456 -5.79 -19.49 -15.29
CA LEU A 456 -5.62 -20.68 -14.46
C LEU A 456 -4.47 -20.47 -13.48
#